data_AF-A0A0Q6BR40-F1
#
_entry.id   AF-A0A0Q6BR40-F1
#
_cell.length_a   1.000
_cell.length_b   1.000
_cell.length_c   1.000
_cell.angle_alpha   90.00
_cell.angle_beta   90.00
_cell.angle_gamma   90.00
#
_symmetry.space_group_name_H-M   'P 1'
#
loop_
_entity.id
_entity.type
_entity.pdbx_description
1 polymer ?
#
loop_
_entity_poly.entity_id
_entity_poly.type
_entity_poly.pdbx_seq_one_letter_code
_entity_poly.pdbx_strand_id
1 'polypeptide(L)'
;MQTNSSIKHPLASLSNVVAGCLLLTPLLGISADQPAKTPPAKPVAATAGSTQGTPNPEVARWEKEFPAIASGKWTGARTADGQPDISGHWSNTIANHNNFTDPQGGIPHDPNPNRLAKGPRNERAPSRVSDPADGQLPLRPWALEKVKEFQIGFHDPKKPEYIEPLARCAPGGVPKTFTWHGFEISQYPGYVLFQFNSGTRIIHLDNKPHLPDYIKLWNGDSRGHWEGNTLVVDVSNHNGKALFGRSGEFVSENAKIQERYIFDKDNKRFNYVATFDDPEVYTRPFTVTIPAKRWTAADKTNGWQFEATIANHPQGKVFLDREERICTENNGGFGLGARR
;
A
#
# COMPACT_ATOMS: atom_id res chain seq x y z
N MET A 1 -35.55 42.90 -11.28
CA MET A 1 -34.92 44.08 -11.89
C MET A 1 -33.48 44.18 -11.39
N GLN A 2 -32.53 44.18 -12.34
CA GLN A 2 -31.12 44.63 -12.25
C GLN A 2 -30.17 43.93 -11.26
N THR A 3 -28.94 43.51 -11.58
CA THR A 3 -28.16 43.37 -12.84
C THR A 3 -26.86 42.62 -12.49
N ASN A 4 -26.46 41.69 -13.35
CA ASN A 4 -25.12 41.09 -13.41
C ASN A 4 -24.06 42.14 -13.82
N SER A 5 -22.84 42.02 -13.30
CA SER A 5 -21.65 42.58 -13.96
C SER A 5 -20.48 41.59 -13.88
N SER A 6 -20.08 41.11 -15.06
CA SER A 6 -18.93 40.25 -15.32
C SER A 6 -17.79 41.12 -15.84
N ILE A 7 -16.61 41.03 -15.22
CA ILE A 7 -15.41 41.75 -15.66
C ILE A 7 -14.63 40.85 -16.62
N LYS A 8 -14.47 41.33 -17.87
CA LYS A 8 -13.60 40.77 -18.91
C LYS A 8 -12.27 41.54 -18.92
N HIS A 9 -11.15 40.82 -19.00
CA HIS A 9 -9.84 41.42 -19.32
C HIS A 9 -9.54 41.27 -20.82
N PRO A 10 -9.08 42.32 -21.52
CA PRO A 10 -8.69 42.22 -22.92
C PRO A 10 -7.19 41.92 -23.08
N LEU A 11 -6.89 41.08 -24.07
CA LEU A 11 -5.57 40.88 -24.66
C LEU A 11 -5.21 42.08 -25.55
N ALA A 12 -3.99 42.61 -25.41
CA ALA A 12 -3.41 43.55 -26.37
C ALA A 12 -2.06 43.04 -26.87
N SER A 13 -2.02 42.78 -28.17
CA SER A 13 -0.86 42.59 -29.03
C SER A 13 -0.12 43.92 -29.22
N LEU A 14 1.22 43.90 -29.35
CA LEU A 14 1.98 44.96 -30.02
C LEU A 14 3.28 44.36 -30.61
N SER A 15 3.37 44.39 -31.93
CA SER A 15 4.55 44.08 -32.73
C SER A 15 5.31 45.37 -33.09
N ASN A 16 6.65 45.29 -33.01
CA ASN A 16 7.74 45.92 -33.78
C ASN A 16 7.62 47.35 -34.38
N VAL A 17 8.72 48.13 -34.22
CA VAL A 17 9.57 48.85 -35.23
C VAL A 17 10.47 49.84 -34.45
N VAL A 18 11.77 49.58 -34.21
CA VAL A 18 13.00 49.90 -35.01
C VAL A 18 13.22 51.38 -35.38
N ALA A 19 14.20 52.02 -34.72
CA ALA A 19 15.22 52.97 -35.24
C ALA A 19 16.01 53.49 -34.00
N GLY A 20 17.33 53.56 -33.89
CA GLY A 20 18.44 53.54 -34.84
C GLY A 20 19.37 54.72 -34.47
N CYS A 21 20.57 54.46 -33.93
CA CYS A 21 21.70 55.38 -34.06
C CYS A 21 23.04 54.66 -33.84
N LEU A 22 23.83 54.61 -34.92
CA LEU A 22 25.18 54.07 -35.02
C LEU A 22 26.21 54.96 -34.34
N LEU A 23 27.22 54.36 -33.70
CA LEU A 23 28.61 54.85 -33.76
C LEU A 23 29.58 53.67 -33.88
N LEU A 24 30.65 53.90 -34.65
CA LEU A 24 31.55 52.95 -35.30
C LEU A 24 32.78 52.53 -34.46
N THR A 25 33.39 51.40 -34.88
CA THR A 25 34.76 50.84 -34.67
C THR A 25 35.07 49.98 -33.43
N PRO A 26 36.07 49.06 -33.49
CA PRO A 26 36.52 48.17 -34.58
C PRO A 26 36.53 46.67 -34.17
N LEU A 27 36.54 45.76 -35.16
CA LEU A 27 36.65 44.31 -34.98
C LEU A 27 38.03 43.90 -34.39
N LEU A 28 38.00 43.28 -33.21
CA LEU A 28 39.06 42.40 -32.71
C LEU A 28 38.41 41.06 -32.37
N GLY A 29 38.86 40.00 -33.05
CA GLY A 29 38.37 38.64 -32.86
C GLY A 29 38.66 38.15 -31.45
N ILE A 30 37.61 37.69 -30.76
CA ILE A 30 37.73 36.92 -29.52
C ILE A 30 37.31 35.50 -29.84
N SER A 31 38.29 34.61 -29.71
CA SER A 31 38.19 33.17 -29.82
C SER A 31 37.12 32.62 -28.88
N ALA A 32 36.33 31.66 -29.38
CA ALA A 32 35.44 30.86 -28.54
C ALA A 32 36.28 29.95 -27.65
N ASP A 33 36.40 30.30 -26.36
CA ASP A 33 36.99 29.42 -25.37
C ASP A 33 36.01 28.28 -25.07
N GLN A 34 36.38 27.07 -25.47
CA GLN A 34 35.65 25.86 -25.16
C GLN A 34 35.76 25.56 -23.66
N PRO A 35 34.69 25.14 -22.97
CA PRO A 35 34.83 24.57 -21.64
C PRO A 35 35.72 23.32 -21.73
N ALA A 36 36.71 23.25 -20.86
CA ALA A 36 37.71 22.18 -20.82
C ALA A 36 37.04 20.79 -20.82
N LYS A 37 37.41 19.96 -21.81
CA LYS A 37 37.00 18.55 -21.87
C LYS A 37 37.59 17.81 -20.67
N THR A 38 36.74 17.47 -19.71
CA THR A 38 37.06 16.47 -18.70
C THR A 38 37.30 15.13 -19.42
N PRO A 39 38.42 14.42 -19.18
CA PRO A 39 38.62 13.12 -19.82
C PRO A 39 37.53 12.14 -19.36
N PRO A 40 37.04 11.25 -20.24
CA PRO A 40 36.09 10.22 -19.84
C PRO A 40 36.72 9.38 -18.73
N ALA A 41 36.00 9.21 -17.63
CA ALA A 41 36.40 8.31 -16.57
C ALA A 41 36.66 6.93 -17.18
N LYS A 42 37.85 6.37 -16.93
CA LYS A 42 38.17 5.00 -17.35
C LYS A 42 37.10 4.06 -16.76
N PRO A 43 36.60 3.08 -17.54
CA PRO A 43 35.68 2.10 -16.99
C PRO A 43 36.41 1.36 -15.88
N VAL A 44 35.93 1.51 -14.65
CA VAL A 44 36.39 0.70 -13.53
C VAL A 44 35.94 -0.72 -13.86
N ALA A 45 36.91 -1.61 -14.06
CA ALA A 45 36.65 -3.01 -14.26
C ALA A 45 35.73 -3.50 -13.14
N ALA A 46 34.55 -4.00 -13.51
CA ALA A 46 33.68 -4.70 -12.59
C ALA A 46 34.46 -5.93 -12.10
N THR A 47 35.02 -5.85 -10.90
CA THR A 47 35.51 -7.02 -10.20
C THR A 47 34.29 -7.90 -9.91
N ALA A 48 34.15 -8.92 -10.76
CA ALA A 48 33.32 -10.08 -10.51
C ALA A 48 33.78 -10.67 -9.16
N GLY A 49 32.95 -10.44 -8.16
CA GLY A 49 33.17 -10.82 -6.78
C GLY A 49 31.87 -10.73 -6.02
N SER A 50 30.75 -11.15 -6.62
CA SER A 50 29.58 -11.54 -5.85
C SER A 50 29.95 -12.84 -5.13
N THR A 51 30.56 -12.74 -3.97
CA THR A 51 30.40 -13.80 -2.98
C THR A 51 28.89 -13.95 -2.82
N GLN A 52 28.38 -15.12 -3.21
CA GLN A 52 27.05 -15.57 -2.85
C GLN A 52 26.96 -15.46 -1.33
N GLY A 53 26.42 -14.34 -0.86
CA GLY A 53 26.00 -14.21 0.51
C GLY A 53 24.93 -15.27 0.69
N THR A 54 25.25 -16.27 1.50
CA THR A 54 24.29 -17.23 2.03
C THR A 54 23.02 -16.47 2.42
N PRO A 55 21.82 -16.94 2.01
CA PRO A 55 20.58 -16.27 2.34
C PRO A 55 20.53 -16.02 3.84
N ASN A 56 20.40 -14.75 4.25
CA ASN A 56 20.27 -14.38 5.65
C ASN A 56 19.09 -15.17 6.26
N PRO A 57 19.32 -16.07 7.24
CA PRO A 57 18.27 -16.88 7.85
C PRO A 57 17.32 -16.07 8.75
N GLU A 58 17.56 -14.77 8.98
CA GLU A 58 16.74 -13.92 9.87
C GLU A 58 15.55 -13.20 9.20
N VAL A 59 15.26 -13.38 7.91
CA VAL A 59 14.08 -12.71 7.32
C VAL A 59 12.83 -13.54 7.59
N ALA A 60 12.20 -13.29 8.74
CA ALA A 60 10.87 -13.77 9.19
C ALA A 60 9.84 -13.92 8.05
N ARG A 61 9.85 -15.06 7.36
CA ARG A 61 9.05 -15.30 6.15
C ARG A 61 8.36 -16.65 6.13
N TRP A 62 8.17 -17.34 7.24
CA TRP A 62 7.60 -18.69 7.18
C TRP A 62 6.64 -18.96 8.33
N GLU A 63 5.66 -18.09 8.54
CA GLU A 63 4.45 -18.58 9.21
C GLU A 63 3.85 -19.64 8.29
N LYS A 64 3.98 -20.90 8.68
CA LYS A 64 3.45 -22.05 7.91
C LYS A 64 1.96 -22.28 8.16
N GLU A 65 1.42 -21.58 9.15
CA GLU A 65 0.03 -21.63 9.57
C GLU A 65 -0.37 -20.29 10.21
N PHE A 66 -1.68 -20.08 10.35
CA PHE A 66 -2.20 -18.96 11.11
C PHE A 66 -2.13 -19.28 12.61
N PRO A 67 -1.39 -18.51 13.42
CA PRO A 67 -1.36 -18.74 14.86
C PRO A 67 -2.78 -18.63 15.41
N ALA A 68 -3.27 -19.63 16.11
CA ALA A 68 -4.57 -19.54 16.76
C ALA A 68 -4.50 -18.54 17.93
N ILE A 69 -5.24 -17.44 17.84
CA ILE A 69 -5.38 -16.47 18.92
C ILE A 69 -6.80 -16.60 19.46
N ALA A 70 -6.91 -17.04 20.71
CA ALA A 70 -8.19 -17.14 21.38
C ALA A 70 -8.67 -15.76 21.84
N SER A 71 -9.98 -15.51 21.70
CA SER A 71 -10.61 -14.44 22.47
C SER A 71 -10.54 -14.82 23.96
N GLY A 72 -10.09 -13.92 24.83
CA GLY A 72 -9.74 -14.28 26.20
C GLY A 72 -9.54 -13.11 27.14
N LYS A 73 -9.12 -13.42 28.38
CA LYS A 73 -8.87 -12.41 29.42
C LYS A 73 -7.71 -11.51 29.00
N TRP A 74 -8.04 -10.25 28.72
CA TRP A 74 -7.07 -9.21 28.46
C TRP A 74 -6.16 -8.96 29.67
N THR A 75 -4.85 -8.90 29.42
CA THR A 75 -3.82 -8.62 30.44
C THR A 75 -3.04 -7.32 30.16
N GLY A 76 -3.27 -6.68 29.02
CA GLY A 76 -2.64 -5.40 28.65
C GLY A 76 -3.31 -4.18 29.30
N ALA A 77 -2.85 -3.00 28.89
CA ALA A 77 -3.45 -1.72 29.27
C ALA A 77 -4.89 -1.62 28.76
N ARG A 78 -5.73 -0.85 29.46
CA ARG A 78 -7.10 -0.57 29.05
C ARG A 78 -7.28 0.92 28.81
N THR A 79 -8.16 1.25 27.88
CA THR A 79 -8.63 2.62 27.66
C THR A 79 -9.47 3.09 28.84
N ALA A 80 -9.75 4.40 28.91
CA ALA A 80 -10.52 5.00 30.00
C ALA A 80 -11.96 4.45 30.13
N ASP A 81 -12.55 4.01 29.01
CA ASP A 81 -13.86 3.33 28.94
C ASP A 81 -13.76 1.81 29.18
N GLY A 82 -12.59 1.31 29.60
CA GLY A 82 -12.38 -0.06 30.02
C GLY A 82 -12.14 -1.06 28.90
N GLN A 83 -12.07 -0.64 27.63
CA GLN A 83 -11.78 -1.51 26.51
C GLN A 83 -10.29 -1.89 26.44
N PRO A 84 -9.91 -2.97 25.73
CA PRO A 84 -8.52 -3.24 25.41
C PRO A 84 -7.84 -2.02 24.75
N ASP A 85 -6.70 -1.59 25.29
CA ASP A 85 -5.88 -0.56 24.63
C ASP A 85 -4.94 -1.22 23.62
N ILE A 86 -5.34 -1.18 22.37
CA ILE A 86 -4.62 -1.68 21.19
C ILE A 86 -3.85 -0.56 20.46
N SER A 87 -3.82 0.66 20.99
CA SER A 87 -3.12 1.79 20.35
C SER A 87 -1.63 1.48 20.16
N GLY A 88 -1.06 1.82 19.02
CA GLY A 88 0.35 1.59 18.71
C GLY A 88 0.62 1.25 17.25
N HIS A 89 1.85 0.84 16.96
CA HIS A 89 2.28 0.44 15.61
C HIS A 89 2.16 -1.08 15.44
N TRP A 90 1.65 -1.49 14.29
CA TRP A 90 1.36 -2.88 13.96
C TRP A 90 1.76 -3.17 12.52
N SER A 91 1.99 -4.44 12.21
CA SER A 91 2.05 -4.89 10.82
C SER A 91 1.76 -6.36 10.71
N ASN A 92 1.35 -6.77 9.52
CA ASN A 92 1.31 -8.17 9.16
C ASN A 92 2.65 -8.89 9.32
N THR A 93 2.56 -10.20 9.50
CA THR A 93 3.73 -11.09 9.64
C THR A 93 4.32 -11.47 8.28
N ILE A 94 3.52 -11.42 7.21
CA ILE A 94 3.96 -11.65 5.83
C ILE A 94 3.61 -10.44 4.96
N ALA A 95 4.54 -9.49 4.90
CA ALA A 95 4.46 -8.24 4.15
C ALA A 95 4.62 -8.48 2.64
N ASN A 96 3.52 -8.35 1.89
CA ASN A 96 3.46 -8.35 0.43
C ASN A 96 2.01 -8.21 -0.06
N HIS A 97 1.69 -7.26 -0.94
CA HIS A 97 0.38 -7.18 -1.60
C HIS A 97 0.43 -7.56 -3.09
N ASN A 98 1.46 -8.27 -3.54
CA ASN A 98 1.62 -8.68 -4.94
C ASN A 98 0.63 -9.78 -5.33
N ASN A 99 0.60 -10.87 -4.56
CA ASN A 99 -0.26 -12.01 -4.81
C ASN A 99 -1.05 -12.35 -3.56
N PHE A 100 -2.38 -12.33 -3.69
CA PHE A 100 -3.29 -12.43 -2.57
C PHE A 100 -3.36 -13.84 -2.00
N THR A 101 -3.57 -14.85 -2.86
CA THR A 101 -3.64 -16.28 -2.49
C THR A 101 -2.28 -16.95 -2.37
N ASP A 102 -1.22 -16.28 -2.82
CA ASP A 102 0.16 -16.69 -2.69
C ASP A 102 1.04 -15.53 -2.20
N PRO A 103 1.05 -15.23 -0.90
CA PRO A 103 1.77 -14.09 -0.35
C PRO A 103 3.27 -14.10 -0.64
N GLN A 104 3.83 -15.21 -1.13
CA GLN A 104 5.24 -15.36 -1.48
C GLN A 104 5.46 -15.81 -2.93
N GLY A 105 4.43 -15.71 -3.78
CA GLY A 105 4.47 -16.14 -5.18
C GLY A 105 4.89 -15.10 -6.19
N GLY A 106 5.23 -13.90 -5.75
CA GLY A 106 5.56 -12.82 -6.66
C GLY A 106 4.32 -12.15 -7.25
N ILE A 107 4.50 -11.34 -8.29
CA ILE A 107 3.37 -10.81 -9.07
C ILE A 107 3.09 -11.81 -10.20
N PRO A 108 1.83 -12.20 -10.45
CA PRO A 108 1.50 -13.07 -11.58
C PRO A 108 2.07 -12.52 -12.90
N HIS A 109 2.64 -13.40 -13.71
CA HIS A 109 3.21 -13.08 -15.03
C HIS A 109 4.30 -11.98 -15.04
N ASP A 110 4.94 -11.70 -13.91
CA ASP A 110 6.01 -10.71 -13.82
C ASP A 110 7.27 -11.16 -14.56
N PRO A 111 7.73 -10.42 -15.60
CA PRO A 111 8.97 -10.74 -16.28
C PRO A 111 10.20 -10.42 -15.43
N ASN A 112 10.06 -9.71 -14.30
CA ASN A 112 11.18 -9.31 -13.44
C ASN A 112 11.63 -10.46 -12.52
N PRO A 113 12.87 -10.97 -12.66
CA PRO A 113 13.37 -12.10 -11.88
C PRO A 113 13.48 -11.81 -10.38
N ASN A 114 13.60 -10.54 -9.97
CA ASN A 114 13.71 -10.16 -8.55
C ASN A 114 12.38 -10.23 -7.78
N ARG A 115 11.27 -10.49 -8.48
CA ARG A 115 9.92 -10.55 -7.91
C ARG A 115 9.26 -11.92 -8.08
N LEU A 116 10.05 -12.93 -8.40
CA LEU A 116 9.57 -14.30 -8.54
C LEU A 116 9.19 -14.93 -7.20
N ALA A 117 8.49 -16.06 -7.28
CA ALA A 117 8.12 -16.87 -6.14
C ALA A 117 9.34 -17.27 -5.29
N LYS A 118 9.18 -17.22 -3.96
CA LYS A 118 10.21 -17.60 -2.99
C LYS A 118 10.18 -19.12 -2.78
N GLY A 119 10.74 -19.86 -3.73
CA GLY A 119 10.82 -21.32 -3.67
C GLY A 119 9.50 -22.06 -3.98
N PRO A 120 9.45 -23.38 -3.75
CA PRO A 120 8.29 -24.24 -4.04
C PRO A 120 7.01 -23.82 -3.31
N ARG A 121 5.81 -24.13 -3.85
CA ARG A 121 4.52 -23.72 -3.24
C ARG A 121 4.29 -24.30 -1.84
N ASN A 122 4.64 -25.56 -1.63
CA ASN A 122 4.49 -26.26 -0.36
C ASN A 122 5.44 -25.77 0.75
N GLU A 123 6.45 -24.99 0.41
CA GLU A 123 7.40 -24.41 1.36
C GLU A 123 7.07 -22.96 1.72
N ARG A 124 6.14 -22.35 0.99
CA ARG A 124 5.70 -20.96 1.18
C ARG A 124 4.61 -20.86 2.25
N ALA A 125 4.44 -19.65 2.75
CA ALA A 125 3.35 -19.29 3.65
C ALA A 125 1.97 -19.69 3.10
N PRO A 126 0.98 -19.94 4.00
CA PRO A 126 -0.37 -20.29 3.59
C PRO A 126 -1.02 -19.18 2.75
N SER A 127 -2.03 -19.55 1.97
CA SER A 127 -2.89 -18.55 1.32
C SER A 127 -3.52 -17.67 2.39
N ARG A 128 -3.75 -16.38 2.08
CA ARG A 128 -4.52 -15.50 2.96
C ARG A 128 -5.99 -15.92 3.05
N VAL A 129 -6.49 -16.63 2.05
CA VAL A 129 -7.81 -17.24 2.08
C VAL A 129 -7.73 -18.45 3.01
N SER A 130 -8.37 -18.35 4.18
CA SER A 130 -8.43 -19.40 5.19
C SER A 130 -9.65 -20.29 5.04
N ASP A 131 -10.69 -19.80 4.37
CA ASP A 131 -11.84 -20.58 3.90
C ASP A 131 -12.26 -20.03 2.52
N PRO A 132 -12.39 -20.86 1.47
CA PRO A 132 -12.30 -22.32 1.45
C PRO A 132 -10.90 -22.89 1.78
N ALA A 133 -10.86 -24.14 2.23
CA ALA A 133 -9.63 -24.81 2.71
C ALA A 133 -8.57 -25.06 1.61
N ASP A 134 -8.94 -24.96 0.33
CA ASP A 134 -8.00 -24.99 -0.79
C ASP A 134 -7.20 -23.69 -0.95
N GLY A 135 -7.54 -22.66 -0.16
CA GLY A 135 -6.89 -21.36 -0.17
C GLY A 135 -7.13 -20.55 -1.43
N GLN A 136 -8.14 -20.90 -2.23
CA GLN A 136 -8.49 -20.19 -3.47
C GLN A 136 -9.74 -19.33 -3.27
N LEU A 137 -9.82 -18.25 -4.04
CA LEU A 137 -11.01 -17.42 -4.07
C LEU A 137 -12.10 -18.09 -4.92
N PRO A 138 -13.34 -18.21 -4.42
CA PRO A 138 -14.46 -18.80 -5.15
C PRO A 138 -15.04 -17.82 -6.18
N LEU A 139 -14.21 -17.28 -7.07
CA LEU A 139 -14.61 -16.30 -8.08
C LEU A 139 -15.63 -16.89 -9.05
N ARG A 140 -16.61 -16.09 -9.45
CA ARG A 140 -17.47 -16.42 -10.60
C ARG A 140 -16.65 -16.37 -11.89
N PRO A 141 -17.06 -17.10 -12.94
CA PRO A 141 -16.31 -17.15 -14.20
C PRO A 141 -16.01 -15.78 -14.82
N TRP A 142 -16.99 -14.86 -14.80
CA TRP A 142 -16.81 -13.51 -15.33
C TRP A 142 -15.76 -12.70 -14.55
N ALA A 143 -15.73 -12.86 -13.22
CA ALA A 143 -14.81 -12.15 -12.35
C ALA A 143 -13.39 -12.72 -12.48
N LEU A 144 -13.27 -14.04 -12.60
CA LEU A 144 -12.00 -14.70 -12.91
C LEU A 144 -11.40 -14.20 -14.23
N GLU A 145 -12.22 -14.02 -15.27
CA GLU A 145 -11.73 -13.48 -16.54
C GLU A 145 -11.22 -12.04 -16.39
N LYS A 146 -11.97 -11.19 -15.67
CA LYS A 146 -11.55 -9.82 -15.38
C LYS A 146 -10.21 -9.76 -14.61
N VAL A 147 -10.01 -10.68 -13.66
CA VAL A 147 -8.74 -10.82 -12.92
C VAL A 147 -7.59 -11.18 -13.88
N LYS A 148 -7.81 -12.13 -14.80
CA LYS A 148 -6.80 -12.51 -15.80
C LYS A 148 -6.48 -11.37 -16.77
N GLU A 149 -7.49 -10.66 -17.25
CA GLU A 149 -7.31 -9.49 -18.11
C GLU A 149 -6.45 -8.41 -17.42
N PHE A 150 -6.73 -8.13 -16.14
CA PHE A 150 -5.92 -7.22 -15.34
C PHE A 150 -4.46 -7.69 -15.25
N GLN A 151 -4.22 -8.97 -14.96
CA GLN A 151 -2.86 -9.53 -14.85
C GLN A 151 -2.07 -9.41 -16.15
N ILE A 152 -2.71 -9.61 -17.30
CA ILE A 152 -2.10 -9.43 -18.62
C ILE A 152 -1.72 -7.95 -18.83
N GLY A 153 -2.62 -7.02 -18.49
CA GLY A 153 -2.41 -5.59 -18.66
C GLY A 153 -1.51 -4.93 -17.61
N PHE A 154 -1.27 -5.58 -16.47
CA PHE A 154 -0.62 -4.95 -15.30
C PHE A 154 0.81 -4.48 -15.58
N HIS A 155 1.61 -5.28 -16.29
CA HIS A 155 3.04 -5.01 -16.55
C HIS A 155 3.28 -4.04 -17.71
N ASP A 156 2.33 -3.95 -18.64
CA ASP A 156 2.35 -3.00 -19.76
C ASP A 156 0.96 -2.35 -19.92
N PRO A 157 0.57 -1.45 -19.00
CA PRO A 157 -0.78 -0.92 -18.94
C PRO A 157 -1.07 0.01 -20.11
N LYS A 158 -1.84 -0.50 -21.09
CA LYS A 158 -2.34 0.29 -22.23
C LYS A 158 -3.62 1.07 -21.94
N LYS A 159 -4.26 0.81 -20.80
CA LYS A 159 -5.50 1.44 -20.36
C LYS A 159 -5.45 1.80 -18.88
N PRO A 160 -6.17 2.85 -18.43
CA PRO A 160 -6.21 3.23 -17.03
C PRO A 160 -6.69 2.13 -16.08
N GLU A 161 -7.58 1.24 -16.54
CA GLU A 161 -8.10 0.12 -15.73
C GLU A 161 -7.05 -0.95 -15.35
N TYR A 162 -5.91 -0.99 -16.05
CA TYR A 162 -4.79 -1.90 -15.73
C TYR A 162 -3.73 -1.24 -14.84
N ILE A 163 -3.91 0.03 -14.51
CA ILE A 163 -3.08 0.72 -13.53
C ILE A 163 -3.61 0.37 -12.15
N GLU A 164 -2.75 -0.20 -11.32
CA GLU A 164 -3.09 -0.53 -9.93
C GLU A 164 -3.53 0.76 -9.19
N PRO A 165 -4.73 0.78 -8.55
CA PRO A 165 -5.22 1.94 -7.82
C PRO A 165 -4.22 2.52 -6.81
N LEU A 166 -3.53 1.65 -6.08
CA LEU A 166 -2.54 2.04 -5.09
C LEU A 166 -1.32 2.76 -5.73
N ALA A 167 -0.97 2.40 -6.97
CA ALA A 167 0.04 3.11 -7.78
C ALA A 167 -0.38 4.53 -8.19
N ARG A 168 -1.63 4.91 -7.91
CA ARG A 168 -2.15 6.28 -8.05
C ARG A 168 -2.51 6.89 -6.70
N CYS A 169 -2.03 6.29 -5.61
CA CYS A 169 -2.27 6.72 -4.23
C CYS A 169 -3.74 6.75 -3.83
N ALA A 170 -4.55 5.92 -4.50
CA ALA A 170 -5.86 5.60 -3.98
C ALA A 170 -5.71 4.69 -2.74
N PRO A 171 -6.57 4.82 -1.72
CA PRO A 171 -6.54 3.92 -0.58
C PRO A 171 -6.71 2.46 -0.98
N GLY A 172 -5.93 1.58 -0.33
CA GLY A 172 -5.89 0.17 -0.70
C GLY A 172 -7.18 -0.60 -0.44
N GLY A 173 -8.11 -0.04 0.34
CA GLY A 173 -9.33 -0.73 0.74
C GLY A 173 -9.06 -1.98 1.58
N VAL A 174 -10.11 -2.77 1.78
CA VAL A 174 -10.08 -3.98 2.59
C VAL A 174 -10.00 -5.21 1.68
N PRO A 175 -9.09 -6.19 1.92
CA PRO A 175 -8.14 -6.27 3.04
C PRO A 175 -6.73 -5.78 2.70
N LYS A 176 -6.48 -5.31 1.47
CA LYS A 176 -5.13 -5.01 0.95
C LYS A 176 -4.32 -4.10 1.86
N THR A 177 -4.97 -3.11 2.45
CA THR A 177 -4.38 -2.14 3.37
C THR A 177 -3.70 -2.79 4.59
N PHE A 178 -4.09 -4.01 4.97
CA PHE A 178 -3.45 -4.79 6.04
C PHE A 178 -2.30 -5.69 5.56
N THR A 179 -2.04 -5.76 4.26
CA THR A 179 -1.05 -6.70 3.67
C THR A 179 0.24 -6.03 3.21
N TRP A 180 0.29 -4.70 3.24
CA TRP A 180 1.41 -3.92 2.73
C TRP A 180 2.43 -3.56 3.82
N HIS A 181 2.49 -2.27 4.20
CA HIS A 181 3.36 -1.73 5.22
C HIS A 181 2.73 -1.82 6.62
N GLY A 182 3.53 -1.48 7.63
CA GLY A 182 3.01 -1.24 8.96
C GLY A 182 1.99 -0.11 9.00
N PHE A 183 1.14 -0.15 10.01
CA PHE A 183 0.07 0.81 10.24
C PHE A 183 0.00 1.17 11.71
N GLU A 184 -0.62 2.32 11.97
CA GLU A 184 -0.80 2.84 13.31
C GLU A 184 -2.27 2.73 13.69
N ILE A 185 -2.53 2.27 14.92
CA ILE A 185 -3.84 2.27 15.53
C ILE A 185 -3.86 3.32 16.62
N SER A 186 -4.86 4.20 16.60
CA SER A 186 -5.15 5.14 17.68
C SER A 186 -6.59 4.96 18.14
N GLN A 187 -6.80 4.85 19.44
CA GLN A 187 -8.15 4.75 20.02
C GLN A 187 -8.58 6.07 20.64
N TYR A 188 -9.84 6.43 20.39
CA TYR A 188 -10.50 7.59 20.96
C TYR A 188 -11.87 7.18 21.52
N PRO A 189 -12.46 7.99 22.41
CA PRO A 189 -13.85 7.77 22.81
C PRO A 189 -14.77 7.70 21.58
N GLY A 190 -15.42 6.55 21.38
CA GLY A 190 -16.40 6.32 20.32
C GLY A 190 -15.84 5.94 18.94
N TYR A 191 -14.53 5.83 18.73
CA TYR A 191 -13.97 5.32 17.46
C TYR A 191 -12.53 4.80 17.57
N VAL A 192 -12.16 3.90 16.65
CA VAL A 192 -10.79 3.44 16.43
C VAL A 192 -10.31 3.96 15.08
N LEU A 193 -9.14 4.60 15.07
CA LEU A 193 -8.50 5.13 13.88
C LEU A 193 -7.37 4.21 13.45
N PHE A 194 -7.39 3.77 12.19
CA PHE A 194 -6.27 3.09 11.56
C PHE A 194 -5.64 4.03 10.53
N GLN A 195 -4.35 4.29 10.67
CA GLN A 195 -3.57 5.11 9.76
C GLN A 195 -2.63 4.21 8.96
N PHE A 196 -2.81 4.26 7.65
CA PHE A 196 -2.01 3.55 6.67
C PHE A 196 -1.27 4.54 5.78
N ASN A 197 -0.25 4.08 5.06
CA ASN A 197 0.42 4.89 4.05
C ASN A 197 -0.52 5.32 2.90
N SER A 198 -1.55 4.52 2.63
CA SER A 198 -2.53 4.75 1.57
C SER A 198 -3.78 5.49 2.05
N GLY A 199 -3.79 5.99 3.28
CA GLY A 199 -4.89 6.78 3.84
C GLY A 199 -5.34 6.28 5.20
N THR A 200 -6.55 6.64 5.60
CA THR A 200 -7.06 6.42 6.95
C THR A 200 -8.38 5.68 6.92
N ARG A 201 -8.63 4.87 7.96
CA ARG A 201 -9.91 4.21 8.21
C ARG A 201 -10.38 4.53 9.61
N ILE A 202 -11.66 4.85 9.75
CA ILE A 202 -12.31 5.10 11.04
C ILE A 202 -13.31 3.98 11.27
N ILE A 203 -13.22 3.33 12.42
CA ILE A 203 -14.19 2.33 12.88
C ILE A 203 -14.99 2.97 14.00
N HIS A 204 -16.25 3.28 13.73
CA HIS A 204 -17.14 3.93 14.69
C HIS A 204 -17.68 2.91 15.70
N LEU A 205 -17.64 3.27 16.98
CA LEU A 205 -18.08 2.44 18.11
C LEU A 205 -19.37 2.96 18.77
N ASP A 206 -20.06 3.90 18.12
CA ASP A 206 -21.18 4.66 18.67
C ASP A 206 -22.57 4.11 18.27
N ASN A 207 -22.62 2.88 17.74
CA ASN A 207 -23.83 2.19 17.28
C ASN A 207 -24.69 2.96 16.26
N LYS A 208 -24.12 3.97 15.59
CA LYS A 208 -24.81 4.66 14.51
C LYS A 208 -25.05 3.71 13.33
N PRO A 209 -26.16 3.89 12.59
CA PRO A 209 -26.38 3.11 11.37
C PRO A 209 -25.30 3.42 10.34
N HIS A 210 -25.17 2.51 9.36
CA HIS A 210 -24.33 2.76 8.20
C HIS A 210 -24.76 4.02 7.43
N LEU A 211 -23.80 4.58 6.69
CA LEU A 211 -24.07 5.65 5.75
C LEU A 211 -25.07 5.19 4.68
N PRO A 212 -25.86 6.12 4.09
CA PRO A 212 -26.74 5.78 2.98
C PRO A 212 -26.01 5.06 1.84
N ASP A 213 -26.65 4.05 1.24
CA ASP A 213 -26.00 3.13 0.28
C ASP A 213 -25.40 3.79 -0.97
N TYR A 214 -25.84 5.01 -1.32
CA TYR A 214 -25.30 5.77 -2.46
C TYR A 214 -23.94 6.42 -2.16
N ILE A 215 -23.51 6.48 -0.90
CA ILE A 215 -22.17 6.92 -0.52
C ILE A 215 -21.24 5.72 -0.63
N LYS A 216 -20.24 5.81 -1.50
CA LYS A 216 -19.26 4.73 -1.74
C LYS A 216 -17.83 5.19 -1.43
N LEU A 217 -17.11 4.42 -0.62
CA LEU A 217 -15.84 4.77 -0.01
C LEU A 217 -14.75 3.74 -0.35
N TRP A 218 -13.49 4.17 -0.37
CA TRP A 218 -12.36 3.27 -0.63
C TRP A 218 -12.13 2.24 0.49
N ASN A 219 -12.21 2.68 1.75
CA ASN A 219 -12.02 1.83 2.93
C ASN A 219 -13.35 1.30 3.51
N GLY A 220 -14.47 1.53 2.82
CA GLY A 220 -15.82 1.24 3.31
C GLY A 220 -16.25 2.12 4.48
N ASP A 221 -17.47 1.92 4.94
CA ASP A 221 -18.05 2.47 6.16
C ASP A 221 -18.07 1.38 7.24
N SER A 222 -17.37 1.62 8.36
CA SER A 222 -17.12 0.60 9.39
C SER A 222 -17.86 0.91 10.70
N ARG A 223 -18.62 -0.07 11.19
CA ARG A 223 -19.29 -0.03 12.50
C ARG A 223 -18.77 -1.18 13.35
N GLY A 224 -18.31 -0.89 14.56
CA GLY A 224 -17.68 -1.91 15.40
C GLY A 224 -18.10 -1.89 16.85
N HIS A 225 -17.83 -3.00 17.52
CA HIS A 225 -18.02 -3.19 18.94
C HIS A 225 -16.98 -4.16 19.49
N TRP A 226 -16.80 -4.17 20.81
CA TRP A 226 -15.85 -5.05 21.49
C TRP A 226 -16.53 -6.31 22.03
N GLU A 227 -15.94 -7.47 21.75
CA GLU A 227 -16.26 -8.78 22.32
C GLU A 227 -15.01 -9.33 23.02
N GLY A 228 -14.87 -9.05 24.32
CA GLY A 228 -13.67 -9.41 25.08
C GLY A 228 -12.45 -8.63 24.58
N ASN A 229 -11.46 -9.32 24.01
CA ASN A 229 -10.29 -8.75 23.34
C ASN A 229 -10.42 -8.75 21.80
N THR A 230 -11.62 -8.91 21.27
CA THR A 230 -11.89 -8.86 19.83
C THR A 230 -12.64 -7.59 19.47
N LEU A 231 -12.13 -6.83 18.50
CA LEU A 231 -12.91 -5.78 17.84
C LEU A 231 -13.65 -6.42 16.66
N VAL A 232 -14.98 -6.46 16.74
CA VAL A 232 -15.86 -7.00 15.69
C VAL A 232 -16.39 -5.83 14.88
N VAL A 233 -16.39 -5.94 13.55
CA VAL A 233 -16.67 -4.82 12.66
C VAL A 233 -17.51 -5.27 11.46
N ASP A 234 -18.65 -4.62 11.24
CA ASP A 234 -19.41 -4.68 10.00
C ASP A 234 -18.91 -3.58 9.06
N VAL A 235 -18.69 -3.96 7.79
CA VAL A 235 -18.24 -3.04 6.75
C VAL A 235 -19.15 -3.12 5.54
N SER A 236 -19.51 -1.95 5.04
CA SER A 236 -20.24 -1.79 3.79
C SER A 236 -19.82 -0.52 3.03
N ASN A 237 -20.62 -0.06 2.07
CA ASN A 237 -20.37 1.18 1.31
C ASN A 237 -19.02 1.17 0.56
N HIS A 238 -18.59 0.04 0.01
CA HIS A 238 -17.38 -0.05 -0.80
C HIS A 238 -17.58 0.58 -2.19
N ASN A 239 -16.54 1.19 -2.75
CA ASN A 239 -16.59 1.74 -4.11
C ASN A 239 -16.26 0.74 -5.23
N GLY A 240 -15.97 -0.52 -4.90
CA GLY A 240 -15.65 -1.58 -5.85
C GLY A 240 -14.40 -1.37 -6.70
N LYS A 241 -13.55 -0.39 -6.36
CA LYS A 241 -12.35 -0.02 -7.14
C LYS A 241 -11.05 -0.51 -6.53
N ALA A 242 -11.04 -0.79 -5.23
CA ALA A 242 -9.88 -1.35 -4.56
C ALA A 242 -9.63 -2.79 -5.01
N LEU A 243 -8.35 -3.14 -5.19
CA LEU A 243 -7.91 -4.50 -5.46
C LEU A 243 -7.34 -5.11 -4.17
N PHE A 244 -7.42 -6.43 -4.02
CA PHE A 244 -6.83 -7.16 -2.89
C PHE A 244 -5.31 -7.25 -2.99
N GLY A 245 -4.79 -7.21 -4.21
CA GLY A 245 -3.36 -7.17 -4.50
C GLY A 245 -3.11 -6.89 -5.98
N ARG A 246 -1.83 -6.88 -6.38
CA ARG A 246 -1.41 -6.77 -7.80
C ARG A 246 -1.78 -8.00 -8.64
N SER A 247 -2.48 -8.95 -8.02
CA SER A 247 -3.07 -10.14 -8.63
C SER A 247 -4.46 -9.85 -9.19
N GLY A 248 -5.10 -8.73 -8.82
CA GLY A 248 -6.27 -8.18 -9.51
C GLY A 248 -7.63 -8.52 -8.89
N GLU A 249 -7.68 -9.26 -7.78
CA GLU A 249 -8.96 -9.64 -7.15
C GLU A 249 -9.61 -8.45 -6.45
N PHE A 250 -10.94 -8.45 -6.35
CA PHE A 250 -11.72 -7.26 -5.96
C PHE A 250 -13.08 -7.65 -5.37
N VAL A 251 -13.77 -6.67 -4.78
CA VAL A 251 -15.19 -6.77 -4.38
C VAL A 251 -16.06 -5.82 -5.21
N SER A 252 -17.35 -6.10 -5.31
CA SER A 252 -18.36 -5.18 -5.82
C SER A 252 -18.66 -4.05 -4.83
N GLU A 253 -19.49 -3.08 -5.26
CA GLU A 253 -20.01 -2.03 -4.36
C GLU A 253 -21.06 -2.55 -3.35
N ASN A 254 -21.53 -3.78 -3.54
CA ASN A 254 -22.58 -4.42 -2.76
C ASN A 254 -22.04 -5.45 -1.77
N ALA A 255 -20.73 -5.66 -1.73
CA ALA A 255 -20.09 -6.52 -0.75
C ALA A 255 -20.41 -6.09 0.68
N LYS A 256 -20.61 -7.08 1.53
CA LYS A 256 -20.69 -6.95 2.99
C LYS A 256 -19.52 -7.71 3.59
N ILE A 257 -18.77 -7.08 4.48
CA ILE A 257 -17.59 -7.69 5.09
C ILE A 257 -17.78 -7.71 6.60
N GLN A 258 -17.66 -8.88 7.20
CA GLN A 258 -17.60 -9.04 8.64
C GLN A 258 -16.16 -9.29 9.06
N GLU A 259 -15.60 -8.35 9.81
CA GLU A 259 -14.23 -8.40 10.29
C GLU A 259 -14.16 -8.68 11.79
N ARG A 260 -13.12 -9.38 12.20
CA ARG A 260 -12.76 -9.64 13.59
C ARG A 260 -11.26 -9.42 13.76
N TYR A 261 -10.90 -8.44 14.56
CA TYR A 261 -9.53 -8.19 15.00
C TYR A 261 -9.33 -8.87 16.34
N ILE A 262 -8.77 -10.07 16.33
CA ILE A 262 -8.66 -10.94 17.50
C ILE A 262 -7.27 -10.74 18.12
N PHE A 263 -7.17 -9.89 19.14
CA PHE A 263 -5.91 -9.57 19.80
C PHE A 263 -5.51 -10.65 20.79
N ASP A 264 -4.21 -10.93 20.95
CA ASP A 264 -3.74 -11.77 22.05
C ASP A 264 -3.84 -11.03 23.40
N LYS A 265 -3.76 -11.80 24.49
CA LYS A 265 -3.97 -11.26 25.84
C LYS A 265 -2.95 -10.19 26.25
N ASP A 266 -1.73 -10.25 25.70
CA ASP A 266 -0.60 -9.39 26.05
C ASP A 266 -0.32 -8.33 24.98
N ASN A 267 -1.24 -8.17 24.02
CA ASN A 267 -1.24 -7.07 23.05
C ASN A 267 -0.02 -7.07 22.12
N LYS A 268 0.54 -8.24 21.82
CA LYS A 268 1.71 -8.40 20.95
C LYS A 268 1.36 -8.86 19.55
N ARG A 269 0.21 -9.52 19.38
CA ARG A 269 -0.24 -10.09 18.11
C ARG A 269 -1.74 -9.94 17.98
N PHE A 270 -2.21 -9.95 16.75
CA PHE A 270 -3.62 -10.16 16.47
C PHE A 270 -3.81 -10.87 15.14
N ASN A 271 -4.94 -11.53 14.99
CA ASN A 271 -5.39 -12.01 13.70
C ASN A 271 -6.49 -11.09 13.20
N TYR A 272 -6.29 -10.53 12.01
CA TYR A 272 -7.38 -9.98 11.22
C TYR A 272 -8.07 -11.13 10.51
N VAL A 273 -9.31 -11.40 10.87
CA VAL A 273 -10.15 -12.42 10.22
C VAL A 273 -11.33 -11.70 9.58
N ALA A 274 -11.53 -11.86 8.28
CA ALA A 274 -12.65 -11.22 7.61
C ALA A 274 -13.37 -12.15 6.66
N THR A 275 -14.69 -12.23 6.81
CA THR A 275 -15.59 -12.96 5.92
C THR A 275 -16.23 -11.99 4.95
N PHE A 276 -16.06 -12.27 3.66
CA PHE A 276 -16.57 -11.46 2.57
C PHE A 276 -17.80 -12.15 2.00
N ASP A 277 -18.92 -11.44 1.99
CA ASP A 277 -20.15 -11.83 1.31
C ASP A 277 -20.41 -10.87 0.15
N ASP A 278 -20.18 -11.37 -1.06
CA ASP A 278 -20.37 -10.62 -2.30
C ASP A 278 -20.82 -11.59 -3.41
N PRO A 279 -22.14 -11.86 -3.48
CA PRO A 279 -22.69 -12.83 -4.41
C PRO A 279 -22.59 -12.38 -5.87
N GLU A 280 -22.25 -11.12 -6.16
CA GLU A 280 -22.04 -10.65 -7.53
C GLU A 280 -20.72 -11.17 -8.10
N VAL A 281 -19.66 -11.16 -7.29
CA VAL A 281 -18.29 -11.49 -7.70
C VAL A 281 -17.93 -12.94 -7.36
N TYR A 282 -18.45 -13.47 -6.25
CA TYR A 282 -18.08 -14.80 -5.73
C TYR A 282 -19.27 -15.76 -5.74
N THR A 283 -18.99 -17.06 -5.80
CA THR A 283 -20.00 -18.14 -5.80
C THR A 283 -20.48 -18.51 -4.41
N ARG A 284 -19.72 -18.13 -3.38
CA ARG A 284 -20.02 -18.28 -1.95
C ARG A 284 -19.19 -17.27 -1.15
N PRO A 285 -19.58 -16.98 0.11
CA PRO A 285 -18.70 -16.29 1.03
C PRO A 285 -17.36 -17.00 1.20
N PHE A 286 -16.32 -16.22 1.48
CA PHE A 286 -14.98 -16.70 1.79
C PHE A 286 -14.41 -15.94 2.97
N THR A 287 -13.45 -16.53 3.66
CA THR A 287 -12.79 -15.93 4.81
C THR A 287 -11.30 -15.76 4.54
N VAL A 288 -10.77 -14.62 4.98
CA VAL A 288 -9.35 -14.31 4.94
C VAL A 288 -8.81 -14.21 6.37
N THR A 289 -7.57 -14.65 6.56
CA THR A 289 -6.84 -14.47 7.81
C THR A 289 -5.50 -13.81 7.53
N ILE A 290 -5.22 -12.70 8.21
CA ILE A 290 -3.95 -11.97 8.13
C ILE A 290 -3.42 -11.80 9.55
N PRO A 291 -2.38 -12.56 9.95
CA PRO A 291 -1.73 -12.37 11.23
C PRO A 291 -0.92 -11.08 11.22
N ALA A 292 -0.96 -10.37 12.35
CA ALA A 292 -0.21 -9.15 12.60
C ALA A 292 0.50 -9.22 13.95
N LYS A 293 1.58 -8.45 14.07
CA LYS A 293 2.34 -8.26 15.29
C LYS A 293 2.51 -6.77 15.60
N ARG A 294 2.61 -6.46 16.88
CA ARG A 294 2.93 -5.13 17.39
C ARG A 294 4.41 -4.84 17.13
N TRP A 295 4.71 -3.60 16.78
CA TRP A 295 6.06 -3.08 16.60
C TRP A 295 6.38 -2.07 17.70
N THR A 296 7.61 -2.13 18.17
CA THR A 296 8.15 -1.28 19.23
C THR A 296 9.53 -0.76 18.83
N ALA A 297 10.05 0.23 19.57
CA ALA A 297 11.40 0.73 19.35
C ALA A 297 12.50 -0.33 19.59
N ALA A 298 12.18 -1.46 20.24
CA ALA A 298 13.12 -2.57 20.43
C ALA A 298 13.26 -3.45 19.18
N ASP A 299 12.30 -3.40 18.25
CA ASP A 299 12.36 -4.18 17.03
C ASP A 299 13.36 -3.59 16.02
N LYS A 300 14.15 -4.44 15.37
CA LYS A 300 15.07 -4.01 14.31
C LYS A 300 14.27 -3.41 13.15
N THR A 301 14.60 -2.18 12.75
CA THR A 301 14.01 -1.57 11.56
C THR A 301 14.31 -2.40 10.32
N ASN A 302 13.35 -2.43 9.43
CA ASN A 302 13.54 -2.92 8.07
C ASN A 302 12.72 -2.02 7.14
N GLY A 303 13.12 -1.92 5.88
CA GLY A 303 12.42 -1.08 4.88
C GLY A 303 11.00 -1.54 4.53
N TRP A 304 10.45 -2.55 5.23
CA TRP A 304 9.09 -3.04 5.02
C TRP A 304 8.10 -2.46 6.02
N GLN A 305 8.56 -2.07 7.20
CA GLN A 305 7.72 -1.83 8.38
C GLN A 305 7.62 -0.36 8.70
N PHE A 306 8.77 0.30 8.54
CA PHE A 306 8.88 1.73 8.42
C PHE A 306 9.61 1.97 7.10
N GLU A 307 9.07 2.81 6.23
CA GLU A 307 9.80 3.37 5.09
C GLU A 307 10.87 4.32 5.64
N ALA A 308 11.83 3.78 6.38
CA ALA A 308 12.94 4.51 6.95
C ALA A 308 14.20 3.86 6.39
N THR A 309 14.89 4.60 5.53
CA THR A 309 16.17 4.19 4.97
C THR A 309 17.28 4.96 5.67
N ILE A 310 18.45 4.32 5.76
CA ILE A 310 19.66 5.05 6.13
C ILE A 310 20.08 5.85 4.90
N ALA A 311 19.91 7.17 4.94
CA ALA A 311 20.38 8.04 3.87
C ALA A 311 21.91 8.12 3.90
N ASN A 312 22.55 7.85 2.76
CA ASN A 312 23.98 8.05 2.59
C ASN A 312 24.25 9.55 2.35
N HIS A 313 24.59 10.29 3.40
CA HIS A 313 25.03 11.68 3.27
C HIS A 313 26.55 11.73 2.95
N PRO A 314 27.01 12.64 2.06
CA PRO A 314 28.43 12.79 1.70
C PRO A 314 29.40 13.04 2.86
N GLN A 315 28.90 13.29 4.08
CA GLN A 315 29.69 13.64 5.27
C GLN A 315 29.73 12.54 6.34
N GLY A 316 29.34 11.30 6.00
CA GLY A 316 29.43 10.14 6.91
C GLY A 316 28.48 10.19 8.11
N LYS A 317 27.56 11.17 8.16
CA LYS A 317 26.55 11.29 9.21
C LYS A 317 25.32 10.45 8.82
N VAL A 318 25.12 9.34 9.52
CA VAL A 318 23.90 8.54 9.43
C VAL A 318 22.77 9.32 10.09
N PHE A 319 21.74 9.67 9.33
CA PHE A 319 20.46 10.09 9.88
C PHE A 319 19.37 9.12 9.42
N LEU A 320 18.39 8.91 10.30
CA LEU A 320 17.18 8.17 9.96
C LEU A 320 16.36 9.10 9.08
N ASP A 321 16.36 8.85 7.77
CA ASP A 321 15.41 9.53 6.90
C ASP A 321 14.03 8.96 7.19
N ARG A 322 13.13 9.82 7.65
CA ARG A 322 11.73 9.46 7.74
C ARG A 322 11.17 9.84 6.38
N GLU A 323 11.08 8.87 5.47
CA GLU A 323 10.33 9.11 4.24
C GLU A 323 8.99 9.70 4.66
N GLU A 324 8.66 10.85 4.07
CA GLU A 324 7.34 11.43 4.22
C GLU A 324 6.34 10.32 3.84
N ARG A 325 5.25 10.14 4.61
CA ARG A 325 4.21 9.12 4.34
C ARG A 325 3.43 9.46 3.05
N ILE A 326 4.13 9.85 1.99
CA ILE A 326 3.64 10.08 0.65
C ILE A 326 3.67 8.74 -0.04
N CYS A 327 2.49 8.26 -0.43
CA CYS A 327 2.42 7.17 -1.38
C CYS A 327 3.25 7.51 -2.63
N THR A 328 4.30 6.75 -2.87
CA THR A 328 5.16 6.87 -4.07
C THR A 328 5.21 5.52 -4.75
N GLU A 329 4.08 5.09 -5.30
CA GLU A 329 3.98 3.78 -5.96
C GLU A 329 3.85 3.93 -7.49
N ASN A 330 4.50 3.03 -8.21
CA ASN A 330 4.26 2.78 -9.63
C ASN A 330 4.03 1.26 -9.81
N ASN A 331 3.43 0.83 -10.94
CA ASN A 331 3.31 -0.60 -11.26
C ASN A 331 4.70 -1.30 -11.28
N GLY A 332 5.76 -0.53 -11.52
CA GLY A 332 7.15 -0.96 -11.54
C GLY A 332 7.79 -1.20 -10.17
N GLY A 333 7.11 -0.94 -9.04
CA GLY A 333 7.62 -0.95 -7.66
C GLY A 333 8.79 0.01 -7.40
N PHE A 334 8.65 0.88 -6.39
CA PHE A 334 9.63 1.85 -5.89
C PHE A 334 10.53 2.55 -6.94
N GLY A 335 10.22 3.82 -7.21
CA GLY A 335 11.28 4.83 -7.36
C GLY A 335 12.14 4.83 -8.63
N LEU A 336 11.71 4.25 -9.76
CA LEU A 336 12.38 4.52 -11.05
C LEU A 336 12.13 5.93 -11.60
N GLY A 337 11.36 6.77 -10.90
CA GLY A 337 11.11 8.17 -11.25
C GLY A 337 12.27 9.13 -10.94
N ALA A 338 13.30 8.71 -10.20
CA ALA A 338 14.45 9.56 -9.84
C ALA A 338 15.78 9.14 -10.52
N ARG A 339 15.73 8.22 -11.50
CA ARG A 339 16.89 7.90 -12.35
C ARG A 339 16.55 8.19 -13.81
N ARG A 340 16.60 9.47 -14.17
CA ARG A 340 16.94 9.92 -15.53
C ARG A 340 18.01 10.99 -15.43
#